data_AF-R7PR40-F1
#
_entry.id   AF-R7PR40-F1
#
_cell.length_a   1.000
_cell.length_b   1.000
_cell.length_c   1.000
_cell.angle_alpha   90.00
_cell.angle_beta   90.00
_cell.angle_gamma   90.00
#
_symmetry.space_group_name_H-M   'P 1'
#
loop_
_entity.id
_entity.type
_entity.pdbx_description
1 polymer ?
#
loop_
_entity_poly.entity_id
_entity_poly.type
_entity_poly.pdbx_seq_one_letter_code
_entity_poly.pdbx_strand_id
1 'polypeptide(L)'
;MTSQVHKKDKHIKGQDRYVHHKVVNNAFMMHASTSPFYPLFAALDVNAKMQDGEAGRYLWAQCVKDSIEVRKKVMRTCHYLRPLVPPMVHGKKWEDGDTEKMATDMAYWAFEPGAKWHGFEGYAEGQYFVDPMKLQFVTCGIKEDGTYDDFGIPGTILANFLRGNGIIPEKCDLNDILFLPTPAEDMTKYDDLVAKFIKFEKLVDEDAPMSEVLPNIYYANEDIYAGWTIRQLCQYMHDFYKGHETSTIMKRLFLRDYLPEYVMNPHDANMELIARHCELVPLDQIEGRVALEGALPYPPGLLCIQPGERWAPTVTKYFQILTDGINKMPGFEPEIQGVYIEEGENGLKQAYGYVLKKEFDPAFK
;
A
#
# COMPACT_ATOMS: atom_id res chain seq x y z
N MET A 1 -3.46 -6.58 -20.56
CA MET A 1 -3.76 -5.41 -19.71
C MET A 1 -4.67 -4.46 -20.46
N THR A 2 -5.59 -3.80 -19.77
CA THR A 2 -6.57 -2.85 -20.34
C THR A 2 -6.50 -1.52 -19.60
N SER A 3 -6.54 -0.41 -20.34
CA SER A 3 -6.61 0.95 -19.79
C SER A 3 -7.20 1.89 -20.84
N GLN A 4 -7.54 3.12 -20.44
CA GLN A 4 -8.12 4.14 -21.32
C GLN A 4 -7.56 5.52 -21.00
N VAL A 5 -7.42 6.37 -22.02
CA VAL A 5 -6.97 7.77 -21.88
C VAL A 5 -8.13 8.70 -22.26
N HIS A 6 -8.64 9.45 -21.28
CA HIS A 6 -9.71 10.43 -21.50
C HIS A 6 -9.13 11.83 -21.77
N LYS A 7 -9.22 12.30 -23.01
CA LYS A 7 -8.71 13.62 -23.41
C LYS A 7 -9.81 14.69 -23.36
N LYS A 8 -9.69 15.65 -22.44
CA LYS A 8 -10.66 16.76 -22.24
C LYS A 8 -10.02 18.15 -22.34
N ASP A 9 -9.58 18.52 -23.53
CA ASP A 9 -8.85 19.79 -23.78
C ASP A 9 -9.48 20.65 -24.90
N LYS A 10 -10.69 20.31 -25.35
CA LYS A 10 -11.40 21.08 -26.40
C LYS A 10 -11.56 22.56 -26.05
N HIS A 11 -11.64 22.89 -24.77
CA HIS A 11 -11.81 24.25 -24.25
C HIS A 11 -10.60 25.18 -24.52
N ILE A 12 -9.44 24.63 -24.89
CA ILE A 12 -8.23 25.41 -25.27
C ILE A 12 -7.90 25.30 -26.76
N LYS A 13 -8.80 24.74 -27.58
CA LYS A 13 -8.59 24.60 -29.02
C LYS A 13 -8.36 25.98 -29.67
N GLY A 14 -7.30 26.09 -30.47
CA GLY A 14 -6.89 27.33 -31.14
C GLY A 14 -5.74 28.08 -30.45
N GLN A 15 -5.32 27.65 -29.26
CA GLN A 15 -4.12 28.14 -28.58
C GLN A 15 -2.89 27.32 -29.02
N ASP A 16 -1.71 27.91 -29.02
CA ASP A 16 -0.45 27.23 -29.40
C ASP A 16 -0.16 25.97 -28.55
N ARG A 17 -0.59 25.97 -27.28
CA ARG A 17 -0.45 24.84 -26.35
C ARG A 17 -1.45 23.69 -26.57
N TYR A 18 -2.38 23.80 -27.52
CA TYR A 18 -3.37 22.75 -27.77
C TYR A 18 -2.74 21.54 -28.48
N VAL A 19 -2.81 20.36 -27.86
CA VAL A 19 -2.28 19.13 -28.44
C VAL A 19 -3.37 18.44 -29.27
N HIS A 20 -3.34 18.62 -30.59
CA HIS A 20 -4.34 18.03 -31.47
C HIS A 20 -4.19 16.52 -31.65
N HIS A 21 -5.24 15.84 -32.13
CA HIS A 21 -5.31 14.38 -32.26
C HIS A 21 -4.09 13.76 -32.94
N LYS A 22 -3.60 14.33 -34.06
CA LYS A 22 -2.44 13.74 -34.77
C LYS A 22 -1.19 13.60 -33.90
N VAL A 23 -0.92 14.56 -33.00
CA VAL A 23 0.25 14.52 -32.10
C VAL A 23 0.03 13.49 -30.99
N VAL A 24 -1.15 13.47 -30.37
CA VAL A 24 -1.47 12.46 -29.36
C VAL A 24 -1.45 11.05 -29.94
N ASN A 25 -2.02 10.85 -31.12
CA ASN A 25 -2.04 9.55 -31.78
C ASN A 25 -0.62 9.09 -32.15
N ASN A 26 0.27 10.01 -32.53
CA ASN A 26 1.67 9.67 -32.76
C ASN A 26 2.33 9.09 -31.49
N ALA A 27 2.13 9.74 -30.34
CA ALA A 27 2.66 9.23 -29.07
C ALA A 27 2.02 7.88 -28.67
N PHE A 28 0.72 7.72 -28.88
CA PHE A 28 0.03 6.44 -28.66
C PHE A 28 0.64 5.31 -29.50
N MET A 29 0.87 5.56 -30.79
CA MET A 29 1.42 4.55 -31.71
C MET A 29 2.88 4.17 -31.41
N MET A 30 3.64 4.97 -30.65
CA MET A 30 4.99 4.58 -30.19
C MET A 30 4.96 3.46 -29.15
N HIS A 31 3.88 3.34 -28.38
CA HIS A 31 3.75 2.37 -27.29
C HIS A 31 2.69 1.30 -27.56
N ALA A 32 1.76 1.55 -28.47
CA ALA A 32 0.74 0.59 -28.84
C ALA A 32 1.33 -0.55 -29.70
N SER A 33 0.94 -1.78 -29.39
CA SER A 33 1.27 -2.93 -30.25
C SER A 33 0.59 -2.79 -31.62
N THR A 34 1.32 -3.10 -32.69
CA THR A 34 0.75 -3.23 -34.05
C THR A 34 -0.15 -4.46 -34.19
N SER A 35 -0.12 -5.38 -33.22
CA SER A 35 -0.97 -6.57 -33.11
C SER A 35 -1.70 -6.55 -31.77
N PRO A 36 -2.76 -5.73 -31.61
CA PRO A 36 -3.52 -5.70 -30.38
C PRO A 36 -4.25 -7.02 -30.14
N PHE A 37 -4.47 -7.39 -28.88
CA PHE A 37 -5.29 -8.55 -28.53
C PHE A 37 -6.76 -8.15 -28.45
N TYR A 38 -7.53 -8.54 -29.47
CA TYR A 38 -8.91 -8.07 -29.71
C TYR A 38 -9.87 -8.31 -28.53
N PRO A 39 -9.80 -9.45 -27.81
CA PRO A 39 -10.61 -9.64 -26.61
C PRO A 39 -10.39 -8.59 -25.51
N LEU A 40 -9.19 -8.01 -25.37
CA LEU A 40 -8.95 -6.92 -24.42
C LEU A 40 -9.63 -5.61 -24.86
N PHE A 41 -9.71 -5.37 -26.16
CA PHE A 41 -10.48 -4.25 -26.70
C PHE A 41 -11.98 -4.44 -26.47
N ALA A 42 -12.49 -5.65 -26.70
CA ALA A 42 -13.88 -5.98 -26.42
C ALA A 42 -14.22 -5.81 -24.93
N ALA A 43 -13.31 -6.16 -24.03
CA ALA A 43 -13.49 -5.93 -22.59
C ALA A 43 -13.63 -4.44 -22.24
N LEU A 44 -12.87 -3.55 -22.88
CA LEU A 44 -13.00 -2.10 -22.68
C LEU A 44 -14.35 -1.56 -23.21
N ASP A 45 -14.80 -2.06 -24.36
CA ASP A 45 -16.09 -1.69 -24.97
C ASP A 45 -17.28 -2.14 -24.10
N VAL A 46 -17.26 -3.39 -23.64
CA VAL A 46 -18.26 -3.93 -22.73
C VAL A 46 -18.25 -3.17 -21.39
N ASN A 47 -17.07 -2.87 -20.84
CA ASN A 47 -16.98 -2.07 -19.61
C ASN A 47 -17.64 -0.70 -19.80
N ALA A 48 -17.37 0.01 -20.90
CA ALA A 48 -18.02 1.29 -21.18
C ALA A 48 -19.55 1.16 -21.19
N LYS A 49 -20.08 0.08 -21.78
CA LYS A 49 -21.51 -0.19 -21.79
C LYS A 49 -22.09 -0.57 -20.42
N MET A 50 -21.34 -1.31 -19.59
CA MET A 50 -21.75 -1.66 -18.22
C MET A 50 -21.88 -0.42 -17.33
N GLN A 51 -21.03 0.59 -17.53
CA GLN A 51 -21.08 1.84 -16.77
C GLN A 51 -22.15 2.83 -17.28
N ASP A 52 -22.74 2.58 -18.46
CA ASP A 52 -23.65 3.51 -19.13
C ASP A 52 -25.05 3.56 -18.46
N GLY A 53 -25.61 4.76 -18.39
CA GLY A 53 -26.98 4.98 -17.92
C GLY A 53 -27.24 4.69 -16.44
N GLU A 54 -28.52 4.43 -16.12
CA GLU A 54 -28.98 4.21 -14.74
C GLU A 54 -28.58 2.83 -14.20
N ALA A 55 -28.48 1.81 -15.07
CA ALA A 55 -28.10 0.46 -14.67
C ALA A 55 -26.69 0.42 -14.07
N GLY A 56 -25.70 1.04 -14.72
CA GLY A 56 -24.34 1.13 -14.19
C GLY A 56 -24.27 1.87 -12.85
N ARG A 57 -25.02 2.98 -12.72
CA ARG A 57 -25.13 3.73 -11.45
C ARG A 57 -25.76 2.89 -10.34
N TYR A 58 -26.78 2.09 -10.67
CA TYR A 58 -27.43 1.20 -9.72
C TYR A 58 -26.47 0.13 -9.19
N LEU A 59 -25.66 -0.49 -10.07
CA LEU A 59 -24.68 -1.50 -9.68
C LEU A 59 -23.69 -0.96 -8.63
N TRP A 60 -23.16 0.24 -8.84
CA TRP A 60 -22.27 0.89 -7.87
C TRP A 60 -22.99 1.33 -6.60
N ALA A 61 -24.22 1.85 -6.71
CA ALA A 61 -25.00 2.22 -5.53
C ALA A 61 -25.25 1.01 -4.62
N GLN A 62 -25.53 -0.17 -5.17
CA GLN A 62 -25.66 -1.39 -4.40
C GLN A 62 -24.32 -1.81 -3.77
N CYS A 63 -23.24 -1.77 -4.55
CA CYS A 63 -21.90 -2.08 -4.04
C CYS A 63 -21.48 -1.18 -2.86
N VAL A 64 -21.79 0.13 -2.92
CA VAL A 64 -21.58 1.08 -1.82
C VAL A 64 -22.36 0.66 -0.57
N LYS A 65 -23.63 0.28 -0.71
CA LYS A 65 -24.47 -0.17 0.42
C LYS A 65 -23.93 -1.44 1.06
N ASP A 66 -23.56 -2.43 0.26
CA ASP A 66 -22.97 -3.66 0.77
C ASP A 66 -21.64 -3.37 1.50
N SER A 67 -20.84 -2.47 0.94
CA SER A 67 -19.60 -2.00 1.57
C SER A 67 -19.85 -1.27 2.91
N ILE A 68 -20.98 -0.56 3.05
CA ILE A 68 -21.38 0.06 4.32
C ILE A 68 -21.76 -1.02 5.33
N GLU A 69 -22.59 -1.98 4.92
CA GLU A 69 -23.07 -3.05 5.80
C GLU A 69 -21.94 -3.93 6.33
N VAL A 70 -20.96 -4.30 5.49
CA VAL A 70 -19.79 -5.06 5.96
C VAL A 70 -18.96 -4.27 6.98
N ARG A 71 -18.77 -2.96 6.79
CA ARG A 71 -18.07 -2.10 7.76
C ARG A 71 -18.82 -2.08 9.10
N LYS A 72 -20.15 -1.94 9.07
CA LYS A 72 -21.00 -2.00 10.26
C LYS A 72 -20.90 -3.35 10.97
N LYS A 73 -20.90 -4.46 10.23
CA LYS A 73 -20.75 -5.80 10.80
C LYS A 73 -19.40 -5.92 11.52
N VAL A 74 -18.30 -5.55 10.86
CA VAL A 74 -16.96 -5.57 11.48
C VAL A 74 -16.91 -4.73 12.75
N MET A 75 -17.41 -3.50 12.74
CA MET A 75 -17.45 -2.64 13.94
C MET A 75 -18.25 -3.24 15.10
N ARG A 76 -19.25 -4.08 14.83
CA ARG A 76 -20.11 -4.70 15.84
C ARG A 76 -19.58 -6.03 16.37
N THR A 77 -18.72 -6.70 15.61
CA THR A 77 -18.29 -8.08 15.93
C THR A 77 -16.80 -8.23 16.20
N CYS A 78 -15.97 -7.27 15.76
CA CYS A 78 -14.52 -7.34 15.87
C CYS A 78 -14.00 -6.25 16.82
N HIS A 79 -12.92 -6.52 17.57
CA HIS A 79 -12.30 -5.57 18.51
C HIS A 79 -10.83 -5.23 18.21
N TYR A 80 -10.16 -5.98 17.34
CA TYR A 80 -8.81 -5.66 16.85
C TYR A 80 -8.79 -5.03 15.46
N LEU A 81 -9.91 -5.09 14.72
CA LEU A 81 -10.06 -4.45 13.41
C LEU A 81 -11.08 -3.31 13.44
N ARG A 82 -10.76 -2.20 12.78
CA ARG A 82 -11.72 -1.10 12.52
C ARG A 82 -11.66 -0.64 11.08
N PRO A 83 -12.80 -0.35 10.42
CA PRO A 83 -12.76 0.29 9.10
C PRO A 83 -12.24 1.73 9.19
N LEU A 84 -11.55 2.19 8.15
CA LEU A 84 -11.04 3.55 8.06
C LEU A 84 -12.15 4.53 7.61
N VAL A 85 -13.01 4.92 8.54
CA VAL A 85 -14.12 5.89 8.35
C VAL A 85 -14.25 6.82 9.57
N PRO A 86 -14.92 7.98 9.46
CA PRO A 86 -15.17 8.85 10.60
C PRO A 86 -15.86 8.10 11.75
N PRO A 87 -15.46 8.31 13.01
CA PRO A 87 -16.09 7.63 14.15
C PRO A 87 -17.50 8.16 14.45
N MET A 88 -17.75 9.45 14.19
CA MET A 88 -19.04 10.11 14.40
C MET A 88 -19.41 10.99 13.22
N VAL A 89 -20.67 10.92 12.79
CA VAL A 89 -21.23 11.71 11.70
C VAL A 89 -22.64 12.15 12.11
N HIS A 90 -22.99 13.42 11.89
CA HIS A 90 -24.29 13.99 12.28
C HIS A 90 -24.68 13.74 13.75
N GLY A 91 -23.69 13.75 14.65
CA GLY A 91 -23.88 13.55 16.09
C GLY A 91 -24.18 12.10 16.52
N LYS A 92 -24.01 11.12 15.62
CA LYS A 92 -24.17 9.68 15.92
C LYS A 92 -22.92 8.91 15.52
N LYS A 93 -22.77 7.69 16.04
CA LYS A 93 -21.73 6.78 15.56
C LYS A 93 -21.97 6.42 14.10
N TRP A 94 -20.90 6.19 13.35
CA TRP A 94 -20.98 5.90 11.92
C TRP A 94 -21.85 4.66 11.62
N GLU A 95 -21.71 3.61 12.43
CA GLU A 95 -22.44 2.36 12.28
C GLU A 95 -23.94 2.44 12.63
N ASP A 96 -24.37 3.54 13.25
CA ASP A 96 -25.77 3.83 13.58
C ASP A 96 -26.48 4.63 12.46
N GLY A 97 -25.74 5.04 11.43
CA GLY A 97 -26.31 5.72 10.27
C GLY A 97 -27.28 4.84 9.47
N ASP A 98 -28.18 5.45 8.72
CA ASP A 98 -29.06 4.73 7.78
C ASP A 98 -28.32 4.49 6.45
N THR A 99 -28.17 3.23 6.05
CA THR A 99 -27.29 2.85 4.92
C THR A 99 -27.69 3.49 3.60
N GLU A 100 -28.99 3.62 3.34
CA GLU A 100 -29.51 4.29 2.14
C GLU A 100 -29.07 5.76 2.07
N LYS A 101 -29.14 6.47 3.19
CA LYS A 101 -28.68 7.87 3.29
C LYS A 101 -27.16 7.96 3.20
N MET A 102 -26.44 7.11 3.93
CA MET A 102 -24.97 7.09 3.94
C MET A 102 -24.38 6.91 2.53
N ALA A 103 -25.01 6.08 1.69
CA ALA A 103 -24.56 5.81 0.33
C ALA A 103 -24.57 7.05 -0.60
N THR A 104 -25.26 8.13 -0.19
CA THR A 104 -25.39 9.37 -0.96
C THR A 104 -24.96 10.63 -0.20
N ASP A 105 -24.41 10.46 1.01
CA ASP A 105 -24.00 11.54 1.89
C ASP A 105 -22.48 11.53 2.09
N MET A 106 -21.83 12.53 1.50
CA MET A 106 -20.38 12.72 1.54
C MET A 106 -19.82 12.91 2.96
N ALA A 107 -20.64 13.36 3.93
CA ALA A 107 -20.19 13.56 5.30
C ALA A 107 -19.72 12.24 5.96
N TYR A 108 -20.27 11.10 5.55
CA TYR A 108 -19.83 9.79 6.06
C TYR A 108 -18.46 9.33 5.53
N TRP A 109 -17.91 10.08 4.58
CA TRP A 109 -16.69 9.72 3.87
C TRP A 109 -15.66 10.87 3.88
N ALA A 110 -15.94 12.00 4.51
CA ALA A 110 -15.02 13.14 4.51
C ALA A 110 -13.84 12.90 5.47
N PHE A 111 -12.66 13.41 5.11
CA PHE A 111 -11.58 13.59 6.08
C PHE A 111 -11.67 14.99 6.67
N GLU A 112 -12.19 15.13 7.89
CA GLU A 112 -12.33 16.43 8.53
C GLU A 112 -10.98 17.01 8.98
N PRO A 113 -10.66 18.28 8.68
CA PRO A 113 -9.40 18.90 9.09
C PRO A 113 -9.10 18.75 10.58
N GLY A 114 -7.93 18.20 10.90
CA GLY A 114 -7.47 18.01 12.28
C GLY A 114 -8.15 16.88 13.05
N ALA A 115 -9.00 16.08 12.42
CA ALA A 115 -9.57 14.91 13.09
C ALA A 115 -8.50 13.84 13.34
N LYS A 116 -8.50 13.29 14.56
CA LYS A 116 -7.44 12.37 15.01
C LYS A 116 -7.53 10.99 14.38
N TRP A 117 -8.75 10.54 14.05
CA TRP A 117 -9.03 9.16 13.62
C TRP A 117 -8.27 8.73 12.36
N HIS A 118 -7.91 9.68 11.49
CA HIS A 118 -7.24 9.44 10.21
C HIS A 118 -5.74 9.78 10.19
N GLY A 119 -5.19 10.44 11.22
CA GLY A 119 -3.75 10.73 11.32
C GLY A 119 -3.13 11.72 10.32
N PHE A 120 -3.87 12.15 9.27
CA PHE A 120 -3.39 13.16 8.33
C PHE A 120 -3.35 14.60 8.88
N GLU A 121 -2.19 15.23 8.77
CA GLU A 121 -1.99 16.66 9.01
C GLU A 121 -2.06 17.46 7.69
N GLY A 122 -2.56 18.70 7.75
CA GLY A 122 -2.55 19.61 6.60
C GLY A 122 -3.69 19.44 5.59
N TYR A 123 -4.73 18.68 5.93
CA TYR A 123 -5.94 18.56 5.09
C TYR A 123 -6.89 19.75 5.29
N ALA A 124 -7.51 20.20 4.21
CA ALA A 124 -8.55 21.24 4.21
C ALA A 124 -9.96 20.66 4.06
N GLU A 125 -10.96 21.44 4.46
CA GLU A 125 -12.38 21.03 4.40
C GLU A 125 -12.80 20.75 2.94
N GLY A 126 -13.49 19.62 2.73
CA GLY A 126 -13.97 19.21 1.41
C GLY A 126 -12.88 18.84 0.40
N GLN A 127 -11.62 18.72 0.84
CA GLN A 127 -10.49 18.41 -0.04
C GLN A 127 -10.34 16.92 -0.33
N TYR A 128 -10.52 16.07 0.69
CA TYR A 128 -10.27 14.64 0.61
C TYR A 128 -11.43 13.84 1.19
N PHE A 129 -11.67 12.66 0.59
CA PHE A 129 -12.72 11.74 0.98
C PHE A 129 -12.17 10.30 0.97
N VAL A 130 -12.64 9.49 1.90
CA VAL A 130 -12.52 8.03 1.90
C VAL A 130 -13.20 7.50 0.65
N ASP A 131 -12.50 6.70 -0.13
CA ASP A 131 -13.10 5.97 -1.23
C ASP A 131 -13.93 4.79 -0.65
N PRO A 132 -15.27 4.79 -0.76
CA PRO A 132 -16.09 3.71 -0.21
C PRO A 132 -15.77 2.35 -0.84
N MET A 133 -15.22 2.33 -2.06
CA MET A 133 -14.82 1.14 -2.81
C MET A 133 -13.40 0.68 -2.51
N LYS A 134 -12.73 1.30 -1.53
CA LYS A 134 -11.56 0.74 -0.86
C LYS A 134 -11.98 0.26 0.52
N LEU A 135 -12.23 -1.04 0.64
CA LEU A 135 -12.60 -1.65 1.90
C LEU A 135 -11.33 -1.89 2.72
N GLN A 136 -10.89 -0.82 3.40
CA GLN A 136 -9.70 -0.81 4.23
C GLN A 136 -10.07 -0.96 5.71
N PHE A 137 -9.38 -1.88 6.38
CA PHE A 137 -9.44 -2.08 7.82
C PHE A 137 -8.07 -1.84 8.42
N VAL A 138 -8.03 -1.11 9.54
CA VAL A 138 -6.84 -0.88 10.35
C VAL A 138 -6.84 -1.92 11.47
N THR A 139 -5.72 -2.60 11.65
CA THR A 139 -5.49 -3.52 12.77
C THR A 139 -4.95 -2.76 13.99
N CYS A 140 -5.11 -3.31 15.19
CA CYS A 140 -4.56 -2.69 16.40
C CYS A 140 -3.02 -2.59 16.37
N GLY A 141 -2.47 -1.67 17.17
CA GLY A 141 -1.02 -1.44 17.29
C GLY A 141 -0.62 0.03 17.15
N ILE A 142 -1.46 0.87 16.57
CA ILE A 142 -1.26 2.33 16.50
C ILE A 142 -2.46 3.03 17.13
N LYS A 143 -2.19 3.94 18.07
CA LYS A 143 -3.19 4.76 18.76
C LYS A 143 -3.64 5.92 17.86
N GLU A 144 -4.76 6.55 18.22
CA GLU A 144 -5.28 7.72 17.49
C GLU A 144 -4.34 8.92 17.48
N ASP A 145 -3.41 9.02 18.43
CA ASP A 145 -2.38 10.06 18.46
C ASP A 145 -1.14 9.73 17.60
N GLY A 146 -1.16 8.59 16.90
CA GLY A 146 -0.08 8.13 16.03
C GLY A 146 1.03 7.38 16.75
N THR A 147 0.97 7.24 18.07
CA THR A 147 1.96 6.47 18.84
C THR A 147 1.67 4.97 18.78
N TYR A 148 2.71 4.16 18.98
CA TYR A 148 2.56 2.71 19.06
C TYR A 148 1.87 2.30 20.37
N ASP A 149 0.97 1.32 20.27
CA ASP A 149 0.39 0.65 21.43
C ASP A 149 1.33 -0.41 22.01
N ASP A 150 0.95 -1.02 23.13
CA ASP A 150 1.76 -2.07 23.77
C ASP A 150 1.64 -3.39 23.04
N PHE A 151 0.48 -3.68 22.47
CA PHE A 151 0.22 -4.84 21.61
C PHE A 151 -0.28 -4.38 20.24
N GLY A 152 0.11 -5.09 19.19
CA GLY A 152 -0.36 -4.83 17.84
C GLY A 152 -0.43 -6.11 17.01
N ILE A 153 -1.32 -6.10 16.01
CA ILE A 153 -1.45 -7.19 15.05
C ILE A 153 -0.97 -6.67 13.70
N PRO A 154 0.22 -7.08 13.23
CA PRO A 154 0.68 -6.76 11.89
C PRO A 154 -0.29 -7.21 10.80
N GLY A 155 -0.55 -6.36 9.81
CA GLY A 155 -1.45 -6.66 8.69
C GLY A 155 -1.08 -7.93 7.92
N THR A 156 0.22 -8.21 7.80
CA THR A 156 0.75 -9.41 7.11
C THR A 156 0.39 -10.73 7.81
N ILE A 157 0.26 -10.75 9.15
CA ILE A 157 -0.18 -11.95 9.88
C ILE A 157 -1.63 -12.27 9.51
N LEU A 158 -2.50 -11.26 9.58
CA LEU A 158 -3.89 -11.40 9.17
C LEU A 158 -4.03 -11.80 7.70
N ALA A 159 -3.26 -11.16 6.80
CA ALA A 159 -3.29 -11.48 5.38
C ALA A 159 -2.92 -12.94 5.11
N ASN A 160 -1.88 -13.47 5.77
CA ASN A 160 -1.49 -14.86 5.61
C ASN A 160 -2.52 -15.84 6.20
N PHE A 161 -3.15 -15.49 7.32
CA PHE A 161 -4.27 -16.27 7.86
C PHE A 161 -5.44 -16.34 6.86
N LEU A 162 -5.83 -15.20 6.27
CA LEU A 162 -6.92 -15.14 5.29
C LEU A 162 -6.59 -15.94 4.02
N ARG A 163 -5.37 -15.82 3.49
CA ARG A 163 -4.94 -16.61 2.31
C ARG A 163 -5.01 -18.11 2.59
N GLY A 164 -4.55 -18.54 3.77
CA GLY A 164 -4.69 -19.94 4.22
C GLY A 164 -6.14 -20.40 4.38
N ASN A 165 -7.09 -19.46 4.48
CA ASN A 165 -8.52 -19.71 4.58
C ASN A 165 -9.30 -19.37 3.28
N GLY A 166 -8.60 -19.18 2.15
CA GLY A 166 -9.22 -18.99 0.83
C GLY A 166 -9.66 -17.56 0.50
N ILE A 167 -9.30 -16.58 1.32
CA ILE A 167 -9.60 -15.17 1.10
C ILE A 167 -8.32 -14.42 0.74
N ILE A 168 -8.28 -13.80 -0.44
CA ILE A 168 -7.12 -13.08 -0.94
C ILE A 168 -7.37 -11.57 -0.74
N PRO A 169 -6.68 -10.91 0.21
CA PRO A 169 -6.66 -9.45 0.27
C PRO A 169 -5.89 -8.88 -0.93
N GLU A 170 -6.18 -7.63 -1.29
CA GLU A 170 -5.41 -6.91 -2.31
C GLU A 170 -3.99 -6.63 -1.82
N LYS A 171 -3.91 -6.01 -0.64
CA LYS A 171 -2.65 -5.71 0.03
C LYS A 171 -2.84 -5.63 1.54
N CYS A 172 -1.73 -5.66 2.25
CA CYS A 172 -1.64 -5.32 3.66
C CYS A 172 -0.36 -4.50 3.85
N ASP A 173 -0.44 -3.43 4.62
CA ASP A 173 0.72 -2.68 5.06
C ASP A 173 1.09 -3.11 6.49
N LEU A 174 1.74 -2.25 7.29
CA LEU A 174 2.18 -2.62 8.64
C LEU A 174 1.01 -2.93 9.58
N ASN A 175 -0.01 -2.07 9.63
CA ASN A 175 -1.17 -2.19 10.53
C ASN A 175 -2.50 -1.98 9.78
N ASP A 176 -2.57 -2.41 8.52
CA ASP A 176 -3.82 -2.40 7.77
C ASP A 176 -3.93 -3.58 6.80
N ILE A 177 -5.14 -3.75 6.28
CA ILE A 177 -5.47 -4.69 5.23
C ILE A 177 -6.53 -4.07 4.30
N LEU A 178 -6.39 -4.30 2.99
CA LEU A 178 -7.24 -3.71 1.95
C LEU A 178 -7.90 -4.79 1.08
N PHE A 179 -9.17 -4.56 0.77
CA PHE A 179 -9.93 -5.28 -0.24
C PHE A 179 -10.50 -4.30 -1.28
N LEU A 180 -10.71 -4.76 -2.51
CA LEU A 180 -11.21 -3.95 -3.64
C LEU A 180 -12.61 -4.39 -4.08
N PRO A 181 -13.67 -3.91 -3.40
CA PRO A 181 -15.04 -4.06 -3.86
C PRO A 181 -15.27 -3.63 -5.31
N THR A 182 -16.05 -4.44 -6.03
CA THR A 182 -16.70 -4.06 -7.28
C THR A 182 -18.15 -4.56 -7.24
N PRO A 183 -19.02 -4.21 -8.22
CA PRO A 183 -20.35 -4.80 -8.30
C PRO A 183 -20.39 -6.32 -8.53
N ALA A 184 -19.24 -7.00 -8.58
CA ALA A 184 -19.16 -8.46 -8.56
C ALA A 184 -19.31 -9.05 -7.15
N GLU A 185 -19.24 -8.21 -6.11
CA GLU A 185 -19.34 -8.63 -4.71
C GLU A 185 -20.77 -8.62 -4.18
N ASP A 186 -21.03 -9.42 -3.15
CA ASP A 186 -22.30 -9.46 -2.43
C ASP A 186 -22.09 -9.71 -0.93
N MET A 187 -23.18 -9.60 -0.16
CA MET A 187 -23.14 -9.82 1.29
C MET A 187 -22.80 -11.27 1.69
N THR A 188 -23.00 -12.27 0.83
CA THR A 188 -22.62 -13.66 1.14
C THR A 188 -21.10 -13.77 1.25
N LYS A 189 -20.37 -13.18 0.31
CA LYS A 189 -18.90 -13.15 0.35
C LYS A 189 -18.38 -12.30 1.50
N TYR A 190 -19.01 -11.17 1.78
CA TYR A 190 -18.64 -10.33 2.92
C TYR A 190 -18.89 -11.03 4.26
N ASP A 191 -19.94 -11.84 4.37
CA ASP A 191 -20.22 -12.58 5.60
C ASP A 191 -19.18 -13.67 5.87
N ASP A 192 -18.64 -14.31 4.83
CA ASP A 192 -17.47 -15.19 4.98
C ASP A 192 -16.24 -14.41 5.44
N LEU A 193 -15.96 -13.23 4.86
CA LEU A 193 -14.86 -12.36 5.31
C LEU A 193 -14.99 -12.00 6.80
N VAL A 194 -16.16 -11.54 7.24
CA VAL A 194 -16.40 -11.20 8.65
C VAL A 194 -16.27 -12.44 9.54
N ALA A 195 -16.75 -13.60 9.11
CA ALA A 195 -16.58 -14.85 9.86
C ALA A 195 -15.10 -15.23 10.03
N LYS A 196 -14.26 -14.99 9.01
CA LYS A 196 -12.80 -15.21 9.12
C LYS A 196 -12.14 -14.21 10.04
N PHE A 197 -12.55 -12.93 10.05
CA PHE A 197 -12.06 -11.97 11.04
C PHE A 197 -12.40 -12.40 12.47
N ILE A 198 -13.66 -12.75 12.75
CA ILE A 198 -14.07 -13.22 14.08
C ILE A 198 -13.27 -14.47 14.49
N LYS A 199 -13.07 -15.42 13.58
CA LYS A 199 -12.26 -16.61 13.84
C LYS A 199 -10.81 -16.24 14.16
N PHE A 200 -10.20 -15.32 13.41
CA PHE A 200 -8.83 -14.87 13.65
C PHE A 200 -8.69 -14.20 15.01
N GLU A 201 -9.57 -13.25 15.35
CA GLU A 201 -9.52 -12.57 16.64
C GLU A 201 -9.68 -13.54 17.80
N LYS A 202 -10.59 -14.52 17.69
CA LYS A 202 -10.74 -15.59 18.68
C LYS A 202 -9.43 -16.37 18.89
N LEU A 203 -8.74 -16.74 17.82
CA LEU A 203 -7.45 -17.45 17.91
C LEU A 203 -6.36 -16.58 18.57
N VAL A 204 -6.40 -15.26 18.35
CA VAL A 204 -5.49 -14.31 19.01
C VAL A 204 -5.83 -14.14 20.49
N ASP A 205 -7.12 -14.11 20.86
CA ASP A 205 -7.56 -14.02 22.25
C ASP A 205 -7.24 -15.28 23.06
N GLU A 206 -7.37 -16.46 22.43
CA GLU A 206 -7.04 -17.76 23.02
C GLU A 206 -5.53 -18.08 23.00
N ASP A 207 -4.72 -17.18 22.42
CA ASP A 207 -3.30 -17.35 22.16
C ASP A 207 -2.95 -18.69 21.51
N ALA A 208 -3.67 -19.03 20.44
CA ALA A 208 -3.55 -20.31 19.77
C ALA A 208 -2.12 -20.54 19.22
N PRO A 209 -1.67 -21.81 19.14
CA PRO A 209 -0.38 -22.15 18.55
C PRO A 209 -0.25 -21.61 17.12
N MET A 210 0.92 -21.06 16.76
CA MET A 210 1.16 -20.54 15.41
C MET A 210 0.99 -21.63 14.33
N SER A 211 1.29 -22.89 14.66
CA SER A 211 1.09 -24.04 13.76
C SER A 211 -0.37 -24.29 13.39
N GLU A 212 -1.33 -23.85 14.21
CA GLU A 212 -2.76 -23.88 13.90
C GLU A 212 -3.19 -22.67 13.05
N VAL A 213 -2.68 -21.47 13.40
CA VAL A 213 -3.11 -20.21 12.76
C VAL A 213 -2.46 -20.03 11.39
N LEU A 214 -1.16 -20.32 11.26
CA LEU A 214 -0.32 -20.07 10.08
C LEU A 214 0.52 -21.31 9.71
N PRO A 215 -0.10 -22.46 9.42
CA PRO A 215 0.62 -23.74 9.23
C PRO A 215 1.70 -23.68 8.16
N ASN A 216 1.42 -23.06 7.00
CA ASN A 216 2.38 -23.01 5.89
C ASN A 216 3.66 -22.26 6.25
N ILE A 217 3.56 -21.15 6.99
CA ILE A 217 4.72 -20.36 7.43
C ILE A 217 5.45 -21.08 8.54
N TYR A 218 4.70 -21.64 9.50
CA TYR A 218 5.25 -22.38 10.64
C TYR A 218 6.12 -23.55 10.16
N TYR A 219 5.58 -24.45 9.33
CA TYR A 219 6.31 -25.66 8.91
C TYR A 219 7.44 -25.37 7.92
N ALA A 220 7.41 -24.23 7.22
CA ALA A 220 8.53 -23.81 6.38
C ALA A 220 9.71 -23.23 7.18
N ASN A 221 9.48 -22.80 8.42
CA ASN A 221 10.46 -22.11 9.27
C ASN A 221 10.39 -22.63 10.72
N GLU A 222 10.22 -23.95 10.87
CA GLU A 222 9.95 -24.59 12.17
C GLU A 222 11.14 -24.44 13.14
N ASP A 223 12.36 -24.37 12.62
CA ASP A 223 13.59 -24.12 13.39
C ASP A 223 13.56 -22.79 14.15
N ILE A 224 12.81 -21.81 13.64
CA ILE A 224 12.69 -20.47 14.22
C ILE A 224 11.43 -20.34 15.06
N TYR A 225 10.31 -20.82 14.54
CA TYR A 225 8.99 -20.62 15.17
C TYR A 225 8.51 -21.80 16.03
N ALA A 226 9.35 -22.82 16.29
CA ALA A 226 8.98 -23.96 17.11
C ALA A 226 8.37 -23.53 18.47
N GLY A 227 7.13 -23.97 18.70
CA GLY A 227 6.41 -23.69 19.95
C GLY A 227 5.88 -22.26 20.08
N TRP A 228 6.01 -21.40 19.07
CA TRP A 228 5.46 -20.05 19.10
C TRP A 228 3.93 -20.06 19.09
N THR A 229 3.34 -19.11 19.80
CA THR A 229 1.92 -18.78 19.73
C THR A 229 1.68 -17.57 18.82
N ILE A 230 0.42 -17.36 18.40
CA ILE A 230 0.07 -16.23 17.55
C ILE A 230 0.31 -14.88 18.25
N ARG A 231 0.07 -14.73 19.56
CA ARG A 231 0.37 -13.46 20.24
C ARG A 231 1.86 -13.21 20.38
N GLN A 232 2.67 -14.26 20.56
CA GLN A 232 4.13 -14.12 20.56
C GLN A 232 4.63 -13.59 19.21
N LEU A 233 4.13 -14.14 18.10
CA LEU A 233 4.45 -13.64 16.77
C LEU A 233 4.00 -12.18 16.59
N CYS A 234 2.73 -11.88 16.90
CA CYS A 234 2.19 -10.51 16.82
C CYS A 234 3.03 -9.52 17.62
N GLN A 235 3.33 -9.84 18.88
CA GLN A 235 4.12 -8.99 19.77
C GLN A 235 5.56 -8.81 19.26
N TYR A 236 6.21 -9.88 18.80
CA TYR A 236 7.59 -9.81 18.28
C TYR A 236 7.69 -8.89 17.06
N MET A 237 6.79 -9.05 16.09
CA MET A 237 6.75 -8.20 14.89
C MET A 237 6.37 -6.76 15.23
N HIS A 238 5.42 -6.57 16.14
CA HIS A 238 5.01 -5.25 16.62
C HIS A 238 6.15 -4.50 17.31
N ASP A 239 6.84 -5.16 18.24
CA ASP A 239 7.97 -4.59 18.98
C ASP A 239 9.15 -4.29 18.06
N PHE A 240 9.36 -5.08 17.01
CA PHE A 240 10.36 -4.80 15.99
C PHE A 240 10.11 -3.45 15.31
N TYR A 241 8.91 -3.22 14.75
CA TYR A 241 8.61 -1.96 14.07
C TYR A 241 8.46 -0.78 15.05
N LYS A 242 7.92 -1.02 16.25
CA LYS A 242 7.84 -0.04 17.34
C LYS A 242 9.23 0.43 17.77
N GLY A 243 10.16 -0.50 17.99
CA GLY A 243 11.54 -0.21 18.39
C GLY A 243 12.34 0.57 17.35
N HIS A 244 11.90 0.56 16.09
CA HIS A 244 12.47 1.32 14.99
C HIS A 244 11.71 2.62 14.66
N GLU A 245 10.63 2.93 15.36
CA GLU A 245 9.72 4.04 15.05
C GLU A 245 9.34 4.09 13.56
N THR A 246 9.04 2.92 12.99
CA THR A 246 8.90 2.76 11.52
C THR A 246 7.83 3.67 10.92
N SER A 247 6.70 3.90 11.60
CA SER A 247 5.63 4.80 11.15
C SER A 247 6.11 6.25 11.02
N THR A 248 6.93 6.72 11.97
CA THR A 248 7.56 8.05 11.94
C THR A 248 8.52 8.17 10.76
N ILE A 249 9.35 7.15 10.52
CA ILE A 249 10.25 7.11 9.36
C ILE A 249 9.44 7.16 8.06
N MET A 250 8.41 6.33 7.94
CA MET A 250 7.53 6.31 6.76
C MET A 250 6.88 7.67 6.49
N LYS A 251 6.41 8.38 7.53
CA LYS A 251 5.90 9.76 7.39
C LYS A 251 6.98 10.69 6.83
N ARG A 252 8.21 10.62 7.37
CA ARG A 252 9.33 11.46 6.94
C ARG A 252 9.73 11.23 5.48
N LEU A 253 9.62 10.02 4.94
CA LEU A 253 9.96 9.74 3.53
C LEU A 253 9.24 10.67 2.52
N PHE A 254 8.08 11.21 2.88
CA PHE A 254 7.26 12.05 2.00
C PHE A 254 7.07 13.49 2.51
N LEU A 255 7.79 13.88 3.57
CA LEU A 255 7.82 15.27 4.03
C LEU A 255 8.93 16.04 3.31
N ARG A 256 8.63 17.26 2.87
CA ARG A 256 9.54 18.11 2.10
C ARG A 256 10.93 18.25 2.73
N ASP A 257 10.99 18.37 4.05
CA ASP A 257 12.24 18.60 4.80
C ASP A 257 13.18 17.37 4.82
N TYR A 258 12.67 16.20 4.41
CA TYR A 258 13.40 14.93 4.41
C TYR A 258 13.53 14.33 3.01
N LEU A 259 13.04 15.03 1.97
CA LEU A 259 13.18 14.56 0.60
C LEU A 259 14.66 14.43 0.22
N PRO A 260 15.02 13.38 -0.53
CA PRO A 260 16.36 13.24 -1.09
C PRO A 260 16.84 14.46 -1.88
N GLU A 261 18.15 14.68 -1.90
CA GLU A 261 18.74 15.73 -2.74
C GLU A 261 18.68 15.31 -4.21
N TYR A 262 17.97 16.10 -5.03
CA TYR A 262 17.88 15.89 -6.48
C TYR A 262 19.07 16.55 -7.19
N VAL A 263 20.02 15.74 -7.67
CA VAL A 263 21.29 16.22 -8.26
C VAL A 263 21.42 15.92 -9.75
N MET A 264 20.61 15.00 -10.26
CA MET A 264 20.60 14.58 -11.66
C MET A 264 19.16 14.29 -12.06
N ASN A 265 18.79 14.59 -13.32
CA ASN A 265 17.44 14.25 -13.77
C ASN A 265 17.32 12.74 -14.09
N PRO A 266 16.13 12.15 -13.99
CA PRO A 266 15.96 10.70 -14.18
C PRO A 266 16.36 10.18 -15.57
N HIS A 267 16.27 11.02 -16.60
CA HIS A 267 16.70 10.62 -17.94
C HIS A 267 18.22 10.43 -17.99
N ASP A 268 18.97 11.41 -17.50
CA ASP A 268 20.43 11.36 -17.45
C ASP A 268 20.90 10.23 -16.52
N ALA A 269 20.26 10.05 -15.36
CA ALA A 269 20.56 8.93 -14.46
C ALA A 269 20.37 7.57 -15.16
N ASN A 270 19.30 7.41 -15.93
CA ASN A 270 19.09 6.22 -16.74
C ASN A 270 20.14 6.08 -17.87
N MET A 271 20.60 7.19 -18.48
CA MET A 271 21.69 7.13 -19.47
C MET A 271 23.02 6.69 -18.84
N GLU A 272 23.34 7.17 -17.64
CA GLU A 272 24.52 6.74 -16.88
C GLU A 272 24.46 5.24 -16.51
N LEU A 273 23.28 4.74 -16.15
CA LEU A 273 23.04 3.32 -15.92
C LEU A 273 23.29 2.50 -17.19
N ILE A 274 22.72 2.91 -18.33
CA ILE A 274 22.91 2.26 -19.64
C ILE A 274 24.39 2.30 -20.07
N ALA A 275 25.08 3.40 -19.79
CA ALA A 275 26.51 3.57 -20.05
C ALA A 275 27.41 2.73 -19.12
N ARG A 276 26.84 2.07 -18.11
CA ARG A 276 27.55 1.26 -17.09
C ARG A 276 28.51 2.10 -16.23
N HIS A 277 28.18 3.37 -16.02
CA HIS A 277 28.85 4.24 -15.06
C HIS A 277 28.37 3.98 -13.62
N CYS A 278 27.93 2.75 -13.35
CA CYS A 278 27.29 2.33 -12.12
C CYS A 278 28.14 1.34 -11.33
N GLU A 279 27.95 1.32 -10.03
CA GLU A 279 28.43 0.27 -9.13
C GLU A 279 27.31 -0.14 -8.17
N LEU A 280 27.34 -1.40 -7.74
CA LEU A 280 26.39 -1.95 -6.79
C LEU A 280 26.97 -1.76 -5.37
N VAL A 281 26.26 -1.02 -4.52
CA VAL A 281 26.77 -0.63 -3.19
C VAL A 281 25.83 -1.13 -2.10
N PRO A 282 26.36 -1.72 -1.00
CA PRO A 282 25.54 -2.18 0.12
C PRO A 282 24.90 -0.99 0.85
N LEU A 283 23.70 -1.19 1.41
CA LEU A 283 22.93 -0.13 2.09
C LEU A 283 23.65 0.53 3.27
N ASP A 284 24.62 -0.14 3.89
CA ASP A 284 25.42 0.43 4.99
C ASP A 284 26.44 1.50 4.51
N GLN A 285 26.72 1.55 3.21
CA GLN A 285 27.67 2.46 2.57
C GLN A 285 27.03 3.33 1.47
N ILE A 286 25.71 3.22 1.28
CA ILE A 286 25.00 3.84 0.16
C ILE A 286 24.63 5.31 0.41
N GLU A 287 24.58 5.76 1.66
CA GLU A 287 24.16 7.12 2.01
C GLU A 287 25.00 8.18 1.27
N GLY A 288 24.33 9.20 0.73
CA GLY A 288 24.92 10.27 -0.06
C GLY A 288 25.29 9.91 -1.50
N ARG A 289 25.19 8.63 -1.91
CA ARG A 289 25.45 8.20 -3.28
C ARG A 289 24.26 8.50 -4.19
N VAL A 290 24.52 8.84 -5.45
CA VAL A 290 23.46 9.11 -6.45
C VAL A 290 22.87 7.78 -6.92
N ALA A 291 21.58 7.57 -6.64
CA ALA A 291 20.86 6.39 -7.11
C ALA A 291 20.67 6.46 -8.63
N LEU A 292 20.89 5.34 -9.32
CA LEU A 292 20.64 5.23 -10.76
C LEU A 292 19.33 4.50 -11.08
N GLU A 293 18.71 3.93 -10.06
CA GLU A 293 17.39 3.31 -10.13
C GLU A 293 16.50 3.88 -9.03
N GLY A 294 15.19 3.71 -9.20
CA GLY A 294 14.23 4.13 -8.20
C GLY A 294 14.07 3.09 -7.10
N ALA A 295 14.16 3.48 -5.83
CA ALA A 295 13.98 2.56 -4.70
C ALA A 295 12.52 2.58 -4.22
N LEU A 296 11.85 1.44 -4.32
CA LEU A 296 10.41 1.30 -4.06
C LEU A 296 10.16 0.18 -3.02
N PRO A 297 9.85 0.54 -1.77
CA PRO A 297 9.49 -0.42 -0.72
C PRO A 297 7.97 -0.61 -0.60
N TYR A 298 7.53 -1.79 -0.15
CA TYR A 298 6.15 -2.05 0.28
C TYR A 298 6.08 -2.32 1.78
N PRO A 299 5.37 -1.49 2.57
CA PRO A 299 4.72 -0.22 2.19
C PRO A 299 5.70 0.94 1.93
N PRO A 300 5.25 2.07 1.32
CA PRO A 300 3.89 2.33 0.83
C PRO A 300 3.64 1.92 -0.63
N GLY A 301 4.62 1.32 -1.32
CA GLY A 301 4.51 1.01 -2.75
C GLY A 301 4.74 2.23 -3.65
N LEU A 302 5.51 3.21 -3.17
CA LEU A 302 5.90 4.42 -3.90
C LEU A 302 7.42 4.57 -3.88
N LEU A 303 7.96 5.21 -4.91
CA LEU A 303 9.37 5.57 -4.96
C LEU A 303 9.71 6.48 -3.78
N CYS A 304 10.62 6.00 -2.93
CA CYS A 304 11.23 6.77 -1.84
C CYS A 304 12.53 7.45 -2.29
N ILE A 305 13.10 6.97 -3.40
CA ILE A 305 14.21 7.56 -4.15
C ILE A 305 13.84 7.51 -5.63
N GLN A 306 13.99 8.62 -6.34
CA GLN A 306 13.96 8.69 -7.80
C GLN A 306 15.38 8.47 -8.37
N PRO A 307 15.53 7.92 -9.58
CA PRO A 307 16.82 7.95 -10.27
C PRO A 307 17.35 9.38 -10.38
N GLY A 308 18.60 9.58 -9.96
CA GLY A 308 19.29 10.87 -9.93
C GLY A 308 19.20 11.62 -8.59
N GLU A 309 18.49 11.08 -7.60
CA GLU A 309 18.54 11.56 -6.22
C GLU A 309 19.66 10.91 -5.41
N ARG A 310 20.15 11.59 -4.37
CA ARG A 310 21.09 11.01 -3.40
C ARG A 310 20.36 10.21 -2.32
N TRP A 311 20.88 9.03 -1.98
CA TRP A 311 20.41 8.24 -0.84
C TRP A 311 20.46 9.04 0.46
N ALA A 312 19.28 9.49 0.93
CA ALA A 312 19.15 10.27 2.15
C ALA A 312 19.10 9.37 3.39
N PRO A 313 19.54 9.86 4.57
CA PRO A 313 19.55 9.07 5.81
C PRO A 313 18.21 8.41 6.14
N THR A 314 17.09 9.13 5.95
CA THR A 314 15.74 8.63 6.21
C THR A 314 15.39 7.42 5.35
N VAL A 315 15.67 7.50 4.04
CA VAL A 315 15.36 6.40 3.10
C VAL A 315 16.27 5.21 3.35
N THR A 316 17.58 5.45 3.49
CA THR A 316 18.56 4.42 3.83
C THR A 316 18.14 3.67 5.10
N LYS A 317 17.76 4.40 6.16
CA LYS A 317 17.32 3.81 7.42
C LYS A 317 16.07 2.95 7.25
N TYR A 318 15.10 3.40 6.45
CA TYR A 318 13.89 2.62 6.19
C TYR A 318 14.20 1.29 5.51
N PHE A 319 15.00 1.29 4.45
CA PHE A 319 15.39 0.06 3.76
C PHE A 319 16.26 -0.87 4.60
N GLN A 320 17.08 -0.32 5.50
CA GLN A 320 17.79 -1.12 6.51
C GLN A 320 16.81 -1.83 7.45
N ILE A 321 15.77 -1.15 7.94
CA ILE A 321 14.73 -1.77 8.79
C ILE A 321 14.03 -2.91 8.04
N LEU A 322 13.69 -2.72 6.76
CA LEU A 322 13.06 -3.78 5.96
C LEU A 322 14.00 -4.98 5.77
N THR A 323 15.29 -4.72 5.51
CA THR A 323 16.32 -5.76 5.34
C THR A 323 16.56 -6.54 6.64
N ASP A 324 16.61 -5.84 7.77
CA ASP A 324 16.69 -6.46 9.10
C ASP A 324 15.45 -7.32 9.37
N GLY A 325 14.27 -6.84 8.96
CA GLY A 325 13.01 -7.58 9.07
C GLY A 325 13.02 -8.88 8.26
N ILE A 326 13.52 -8.83 7.03
CA ILE A 326 13.70 -10.01 6.16
C ILE A 326 14.56 -11.09 6.82
N ASN A 327 15.61 -10.69 7.55
CA ASN A 327 16.48 -11.64 8.25
C ASN A 327 15.86 -12.17 9.55
N LYS A 328 15.06 -11.36 10.25
CA LYS A 328 14.52 -11.69 11.58
C LYS A 328 13.17 -12.38 11.57
N MET A 329 12.41 -12.26 10.47
CA MET A 329 11.02 -12.69 10.36
C MET A 329 10.78 -13.45 9.05
N PRO A 330 11.44 -14.60 8.83
CA PRO A 330 11.28 -15.36 7.59
C PRO A 330 9.83 -15.82 7.41
N GLY A 331 9.33 -15.77 6.17
CA GLY A 331 7.93 -15.96 5.82
C GLY A 331 7.08 -14.67 5.88
N PHE A 332 7.66 -13.54 6.28
CA PHE A 332 7.01 -12.22 6.33
C PHE A 332 7.81 -11.14 5.60
N GLU A 333 8.58 -11.53 4.59
CA GLU A 333 9.41 -10.60 3.82
C GLU A 333 8.56 -9.55 3.09
N PRO A 334 8.84 -8.24 3.28
CA PRO A 334 8.23 -7.19 2.46
C PRO A 334 8.74 -7.25 1.02
N GLU A 335 7.90 -6.81 0.08
CA GLU A 335 8.32 -6.61 -1.31
C GLU A 335 9.15 -5.33 -1.43
N ILE A 336 10.27 -5.42 -2.15
CA ILE A 336 11.18 -4.29 -2.39
C ILE A 336 11.62 -4.34 -3.85
N GLN A 337 11.58 -3.19 -4.54
CA GLN A 337 12.05 -3.03 -5.92
C GLN A 337 13.13 -1.95 -6.02
N GLY A 338 14.02 -2.08 -7.00
CA GLY A 338 15.17 -1.17 -7.20
C GLY A 338 16.28 -1.33 -6.16
N VAL A 339 16.19 -2.38 -5.34
CA VAL A 339 17.22 -2.83 -4.40
C VAL A 339 17.35 -4.33 -4.55
N TYR A 340 18.57 -4.82 -4.48
CA TYR A 340 18.95 -6.20 -4.75
C TYR A 340 19.33 -6.86 -3.44
N ILE A 341 18.67 -7.97 -3.11
CA ILE A 341 18.92 -8.71 -1.88
C ILE A 341 19.77 -9.91 -2.22
N GLU A 342 20.97 -9.97 -1.65
CA GLU A 342 21.93 -11.05 -1.83
C GLU A 342 22.25 -11.70 -0.48
N GLU A 343 22.57 -13.00 -0.48
CA GLU A 343 23.00 -13.69 0.73
C GLU A 343 24.49 -13.40 0.98
N GLY A 344 24.78 -12.80 2.13
CA GLY A 344 26.15 -12.50 2.55
C GLY A 344 26.89 -13.74 3.03
N GLU A 345 28.22 -13.66 3.17
CA GLU A 345 29.07 -14.77 3.62
C GLU A 345 28.71 -15.28 5.04
N ASN A 346 28.05 -14.45 5.85
CA ASN A 346 27.57 -14.78 7.19
C ASN A 346 26.17 -15.44 7.20
N GLY A 347 25.58 -15.72 6.03
CA GLY A 347 24.23 -16.27 5.87
C GLY A 347 23.10 -15.25 6.06
N LEU A 348 23.41 -13.98 6.31
CA LEU A 348 22.42 -12.91 6.39
C LEU A 348 22.20 -12.28 5.01
N LYS A 349 20.94 -12.01 4.69
CA LYS A 349 20.54 -11.26 3.50
C LYS A 349 20.97 -9.79 3.65
N GLN A 350 21.67 -9.28 2.65
CA GLN A 350 22.12 -7.89 2.55
C GLN A 350 21.50 -7.22 1.33
N ALA A 351 21.15 -5.96 1.47
CA ALA A 351 20.52 -5.18 0.41
C ALA A 351 21.54 -4.23 -0.25
N TYR A 352 21.43 -4.11 -1.56
CA TYR A 352 22.32 -3.34 -2.42
C TYR A 352 21.54 -2.47 -3.41
N GLY A 353 22.09 -1.33 -3.80
CA GLY A 353 21.49 -0.47 -4.83
C GLY A 353 22.52 -0.05 -5.88
N TYR A 354 22.07 0.10 -7.13
CA TYR A 354 22.92 0.69 -8.17
C TYR A 354 23.04 2.19 -7.99
N VAL A 355 24.29 2.65 -7.90
CA VAL A 355 24.62 4.06 -7.74
C VAL A 355 25.67 4.49 -8.77
N LEU A 356 25.73 5.80 -9.01
CA LEU A 356 26.75 6.40 -9.87
C LEU A 356 28.13 6.22 -9.24
N LYS A 357 29.12 5.73 -10.01
CA LYS A 357 30.50 5.63 -9.52
C LYS A 357 31.04 7.02 -9.17
N LYS A 358 31.86 7.08 -8.13
CA LYS A 358 32.41 8.35 -7.60
C LYS A 358 33.16 9.17 -8.65
N GLU A 359 33.86 8.54 -9.59
CA GLU A 359 34.59 9.23 -10.67
C GLU A 359 33.68 10.00 -11.65
N PHE A 360 32.39 9.69 -11.69
CA PHE A 360 31.39 10.39 -12.52
C PHE A 360 30.53 11.37 -11.71
N ASP A 361 30.59 11.35 -10.38
CA ASP A 361 29.86 12.25 -9.50
C ASP A 361 30.70 13.51 -9.19
N PRO A 362 30.27 14.72 -9.57
CA PRO A 362 30.99 15.96 -9.29
C PRO A 362 31.26 16.22 -7.80
N ALA A 363 30.46 15.65 -6.88
CA ALA A 363 30.68 15.83 -5.44
C ALA A 363 31.89 15.05 -4.88
N PHE A 364 32.44 14.11 -5.66
CA PHE A 364 33.61 13.30 -5.30
C PHE A 364 34.86 13.61 -6.13
N LYS A 365 34.78 14.64 -7.00
CA LYS A 365 35.92 15.23 -7.72
C LYS A 365 36.43 16.44 -6.96
#